data_AF-A0A7K0SE15-F1
#
_entry.id   AF-A0A7K0SE15-F1
#
_cell.length_a   1.000
_cell.length_b   1.000
_cell.length_c   1.000
_cell.angle_alpha   90.00
_cell.angle_beta   90.00
_cell.angle_gamma   90.00
#
_symmetry.space_group_name_H-M   'P 1'
#
loop_
_entity.id
_entity.type
_entity.pdbx_description
1 polymer ?
#
loop_
_entity_poly.entity_id
_entity_poly.type
_entity_poly.pdbx_seq_one_letter_code
_entity_poly.pdbx_strand_id
1 'polypeptide(L)'
;TAIIQLVSITPSIYGDKFGGVTPFSKTTGNGKAIMLRDGFSYEITWQRDSEADATTWRHIDGEVANFKPGRIWVFLTDQQPEITP
;
A
#
# COMPACT_ATOMS: atom_id res chain seq x y z
N THR A 1 -4.13 -13.31 -1.13
CA THR A 1 -3.88 -12.25 -0.12
C THR A 1 -4.20 -10.90 -0.72
N ALA A 2 -4.68 -9.95 0.07
CA ALA A 2 -4.77 -8.56 -0.34
C ALA A 2 -4.02 -7.66 0.66
N ILE A 3 -3.43 -6.58 0.16
CA ILE A 3 -2.74 -5.56 0.95
C ILE A 3 -3.43 -4.23 0.69
N ILE A 4 -3.81 -3.52 1.75
CA ILE A 4 -4.18 -2.11 1.67
C ILE A 4 -2.97 -1.32 2.13
N GLN A 5 -2.26 -0.69 1.20
CA GLN A 5 -1.05 0.06 1.44
C GLN A 5 -1.37 1.55 1.53
N LEU A 6 -1.13 2.15 2.70
CA LEU A 6 -1.33 3.57 2.88
C LEU A 6 -0.15 4.32 2.27
N VAL A 7 -0.44 5.16 1.28
CA VAL A 7 0.51 5.98 0.53
C VAL A 7 0.06 7.42 0.49
N SER A 8 0.99 8.35 0.25
CA SER A 8 0.60 9.73 -0.04
C SER A 8 0.09 9.80 -1.48
N ILE A 9 -1.14 10.29 -1.67
CA ILE A 9 -1.70 10.62 -2.97
C ILE A 9 -1.88 12.13 -3.04
N THR A 10 -1.18 12.79 -3.96
CA THR A 10 -1.19 14.25 -4.11
C THR A 10 -1.38 14.64 -5.57
N PRO A 11 -1.77 15.88 -5.87
CA PRO A 11 -1.71 16.39 -7.24
C PRO A 11 -0.30 16.21 -7.83
N SER A 12 -0.22 15.68 -9.05
CA SER A 12 1.05 15.56 -9.79
C SER A 12 1.35 16.82 -10.59
N ILE A 13 2.48 16.80 -11.32
CA ILE A 13 2.81 17.83 -12.33
C ILE A 13 2.08 17.63 -13.67
N TYR A 14 1.35 16.52 -13.83
CA TYR A 14 0.63 16.17 -15.04
C TYR A 14 -0.85 16.56 -14.92
N GLY A 15 -1.44 16.97 -16.04
CA GLY A 15 -2.86 17.31 -16.14
C GLY A 15 -3.45 16.84 -17.45
N ASP A 16 -4.77 16.66 -17.46
CA ASP A 16 -5.53 16.36 -18.67
C ASP A 16 -5.85 17.63 -19.48
N LYS A 17 -6.34 17.44 -20.71
CA LYS A 17 -6.67 18.54 -21.62
C LYS A 17 -7.85 19.43 -21.17
N PHE A 18 -8.58 19.02 -20.12
CA PHE A 18 -9.74 19.72 -19.57
C PHE A 18 -9.43 20.42 -18.23
N GLY A 19 -8.16 20.42 -17.80
CA GLY A 19 -7.72 21.08 -16.57
C GLY A 19 -7.79 20.22 -15.32
N GLY A 20 -8.12 18.92 -15.44
CA GLY A 20 -8.03 17.97 -14.33
C GLY A 20 -6.58 17.62 -14.01
N VAL A 21 -6.20 17.60 -12.74
CA VAL A 21 -4.86 17.19 -12.31
C VAL A 21 -4.81 15.68 -12.13
N THR A 22 -3.82 15.04 -12.74
CA THR A 22 -3.59 13.59 -12.55
C THR A 22 -3.01 13.36 -11.15
N PRO A 23 -3.55 12.40 -10.36
CA PRO A 23 -3.00 12.10 -9.05
C PRO A 23 -1.63 11.40 -9.15
N PHE A 24 -0.74 11.72 -8.22
CA PHE A 24 0.53 11.03 -7.99
C PHE A 24 0.44 10.20 -6.71
N SER A 25 0.56 8.88 -6.84
CA SER A 25 0.65 7.97 -5.70
C SER A 25 2.12 7.68 -5.38
N LYS A 26 2.61 8.16 -4.24
CA LYS A 26 3.99 7.95 -3.82
C LYS A 26 4.19 6.54 -3.26
N THR A 27 4.80 5.66 -4.06
CA THR A 27 4.99 4.23 -3.72
C THR A 27 6.37 3.86 -3.19
N THR A 28 7.29 4.83 -3.09
CA THR A 28 8.60 4.69 -2.45
C THR A 28 8.61 5.37 -1.08
N GLY A 29 9.50 4.91 -0.20
CA GLY A 29 9.56 5.27 1.20
C GLY A 29 9.04 4.15 2.09
N ASN A 30 8.34 4.51 3.16
CA ASN A 30 7.75 3.58 4.11
C ASN A 30 6.40 4.10 4.59
N GLY A 31 5.59 3.21 5.17
CA GLY A 31 4.30 3.58 5.73
C GLY A 31 3.56 2.41 6.36
N LYS A 32 2.33 2.66 6.78
CA LYS A 32 1.42 1.64 7.32
C LYS A 32 0.72 0.88 6.20
N ALA A 33 0.35 -0.35 6.48
CA ALA A 33 -0.48 -1.16 5.60
C ALA A 33 -1.34 -2.13 6.42
N ILE A 34 -2.34 -2.71 5.77
CA ILE A 34 -3.18 -3.76 6.33
C ILE A 34 -3.10 -4.97 5.40
N MET A 35 -2.78 -6.14 5.95
CA MET A 35 -2.89 -7.40 5.22
C MET A 35 -4.23 -8.05 5.49
N LEU A 36 -4.94 -8.40 4.42
CA LEU A 36 -6.13 -9.23 4.45
C LEU A 36 -5.76 -10.63 3.97
N ARG A 37 -5.79 -11.59 4.89
CA ARG A 37 -5.39 -12.99 4.62
C ARG A 37 -6.22 -13.94 5.48
N ASP A 38 -6.72 -15.00 4.85
CA ASP A 38 -7.46 -16.09 5.50
C ASP A 38 -8.66 -15.62 6.36
N GLY A 39 -9.32 -14.52 5.96
CA GLY A 39 -10.46 -13.95 6.68
C GLY A 39 -10.09 -13.02 7.84
N PHE A 40 -8.81 -12.72 8.03
CA PHE A 40 -8.31 -11.84 9.09
C PHE A 40 -7.63 -10.60 8.51
N SER A 41 -7.64 -9.52 9.31
CA SER A 41 -6.85 -8.32 9.08
C SER A 41 -5.64 -8.28 10.01
N TYR A 42 -4.50 -7.84 9.48
CA TYR A 42 -3.26 -7.67 10.23
C TYR A 42 -2.67 -6.29 9.96
N GLU A 43 -2.38 -5.53 11.02
CA GLU A 43 -1.59 -4.31 10.89
C GLU A 43 -0.13 -4.65 10.58
N ILE A 44 0.39 -4.01 9.55
CA ILE A 44 1.75 -4.20 9.05
C ILE A 44 2.33 -2.84 8.62
N THR A 45 3.63 -2.80 8.37
CA THR A 45 4.32 -1.69 7.70
C THR A 45 4.79 -2.13 6.33
N TRP A 46 4.97 -1.18 5.43
CA TRP A 46 5.61 -1.38 4.14
C TRP A 46 6.86 -0.51 4.03
N GLN A 47 7.85 -0.98 3.29
CA GLN A 47 9.05 -0.21 2.94
C GLN A 47 9.50 -0.56 1.52
N ARG A 48 9.83 0.47 0.74
CA ARG A 48 10.41 0.39 -0.60
C ARG A 48 11.34 1.58 -0.81
N ASP A 49 12.64 1.37 -0.66
CA ASP A 49 13.61 2.47 -0.57
C ASP A 49 13.79 3.22 -1.91
N SER A 50 13.80 2.50 -3.03
CA SER A 50 13.88 3.06 -4.37
C SER A 50 12.90 2.43 -5.35
N GLU A 51 12.79 3.01 -6.54
CA GLU A 51 11.93 2.48 -7.62
C GLU A 51 12.39 1.10 -8.12
N ALA A 52 13.68 0.80 -8.01
CA ALA A 52 14.25 -0.49 -8.40
C ALA A 52 14.00 -1.59 -7.34
N ASP A 53 13.66 -1.19 -6.11
CA ASP A 53 13.48 -2.13 -5.00
C ASP A 53 12.08 -2.73 -4.99
N ALA A 54 12.01 -3.97 -4.52
CA ALA A 54 10.75 -4.60 -4.14
C ALA A 54 10.22 -3.99 -2.84
N THR A 55 8.89 -3.90 -2.72
CA THR A 55 8.26 -3.57 -1.45
C THR A 55 8.41 -4.73 -0.48
N THR A 56 8.83 -4.42 0.74
CA THR A 56 8.85 -5.36 1.87
C THR A 56 7.71 -5.02 2.82
N TRP A 57 7.12 -6.04 3.44
CA TRP A 57 6.09 -5.87 4.46
C TRP A 57 6.48 -6.58 5.75
N ARG A 58 6.28 -5.91 6.88
CA ARG A 58 6.64 -6.42 8.20
C ARG A 58 5.51 -6.21 9.19
N HIS A 59 5.38 -7.13 10.14
CA HIS A 59 4.56 -6.93 11.32
C HIS A 59 5.16 -5.81 12.19
N ILE A 60 4.36 -5.29 13.13
CA ILE A 60 4.78 -4.18 14.00
C ILE A 60 5.99 -4.54 14.89
N ASP A 61 6.18 -5.84 15.14
CA ASP A 61 7.33 -6.41 15.86
C ASP A 61 8.59 -6.55 14.99
N GLY A 62 8.51 -6.23 13.69
CA GLY A 62 9.60 -6.31 12.73
C GLY A 62 9.69 -7.65 11.98
N GLU A 63 8.88 -8.65 12.34
CA GLU A 63 8.88 -9.94 11.66
C GLU A 63 8.32 -9.83 10.24
N VAL A 64 8.77 -10.71 9.34
CA VAL A 64 8.32 -10.69 7.94
C VAL A 64 6.85 -11.07 7.85
N ALA A 65 6.06 -10.20 7.21
CA ALA A 65 4.64 -10.45 6.99
C ALA A 65 4.43 -11.36 5.76
N ASN A 66 4.44 -12.67 5.98
CA ASN A 66 4.38 -13.66 4.90
C ASN A 66 3.04 -13.66 4.16
N PHE A 67 3.07 -13.88 2.85
CA PHE A 67 1.86 -14.04 2.04
C PHE A 67 1.44 -15.50 1.93
N LYS A 68 0.15 -15.73 1.70
CA LYS A 68 -0.35 -17.05 1.30
C LYS A 68 0.00 -17.25 -0.18
N PRO A 69 0.48 -18.43 -0.60
CA PRO A 69 0.73 -18.72 -2.01
C PRO A 69 -0.50 -18.43 -2.89
N GLY A 70 -0.26 -17.83 -4.05
CA GLY A 70 -1.29 -17.50 -5.03
C GLY A 70 -1.34 -16.01 -5.37
N ARG A 71 -2.52 -15.56 -5.82
CA ARG A 71 -2.71 -14.16 -6.25
C ARG A 71 -2.63 -13.20 -5.08
N ILE A 72 -1.89 -12.13 -5.30
CA ILE A 72 -1.72 -11.03 -4.36
C ILE A 72 -2.25 -9.76 -5.04
N TRP A 73 -3.11 -9.04 -4.33
CA TRP A 73 -3.62 -7.74 -4.76
C TRP A 73 -3.09 -6.67 -3.82
N VAL A 74 -2.64 -5.54 -4.37
CA VAL A 74 -2.21 -4.38 -3.58
C VAL A 74 -3.09 -3.20 -3.96
N PHE A 75 -3.81 -2.68 -2.97
CA PHE A 75 -4.61 -1.48 -3.05
C PHE A 75 -3.80 -0.33 -2.48
N LEU A 76 -3.77 0.80 -3.18
CA LEU A 76 -3.12 2.02 -2.71
C LEU A 76 -4.21 2.98 -2.22
N THR A 77 -4.15 3.38 -0.96
CA THR A 77 -5.10 4.35 -0.38
C THR A 77 -4.33 5.46 0.32
N ASP A 78 -4.87 6.66 0.33
CA ASP A 78 -4.36 7.79 1.12
C ASP A 78 -5.16 7.99 2.41
N GLN A 79 -6.32 7.35 2.51
CA GLN A 79 -7.17 7.32 3.70
C GLN A 79 -7.05 5.97 4.41
N GLN A 80 -7.20 6.02 5.74
CA GLN A 80 -7.32 4.82 6.56
C GLN A 80 -8.60 4.06 6.19
N PRO A 81 -8.54 2.78 5.82
CA PRO A 81 -9.72 2.02 5.48
C PRO A 81 -10.52 1.64 6.75
N GLU A 82 -11.84 1.62 6.62
CA GLU A 82 -12.71 0.94 7.58
C GLU A 82 -12.79 -0.55 7.20
N ILE A 83 -12.49 -1.43 8.16
CA ILE A 83 -12.52 -2.88 7.95
C ILE A 83 -13.73 -3.44 8.69
N THR A 84 -14.71 -3.93 7.96
CA THR A 84 -15.90 -4.59 8.50
C THR A 84 -15.81 -6.11 8.33
N PRO A 85 -16.23 -6.91 9.33
CA PRO A 85 -16.34 -8.37 9.22
C PRO A 85 -17.30 -8.84 8.13
#